data_AF-A0A6C0JST1-F1
#
_entry.id   AF-A0A6C0JST1-F1
#
_cell.length_a   1.000
_cell.length_b   1.000
_cell.length_c   1.000
_cell.angle_alpha   90.00
_cell.angle_beta   90.00
_cell.angle_gamma   90.00
#
_symmetry.space_group_name_H-M   'P 1'
#
loop_
_entity.id
_entity.type
_entity.pdbx_description
1 polymer ?
#
loop_
_entity_poly.entity_id
_entity_poly.type
_entity_poly.pdbx_seq_one_letter_code
_entity_poly.pdbx_strand_id
1 'polypeptide(L)'
;MSKKILDEPKFLFPLTKIDVIKALNWYNQNVDYSDSLEWGSDYIRKNHDIEISLTKDYVVYGYVSRLLSNGHILPDNNLIWHTNKTQEIINSSNARKRISNQNPIPDRVVKKLDNTINVLSEIDSMLDTMIRTKFVSMPKIQSLSLIKSINKDSIIKHSKDQLNEFQEALNDDDDLKEGYSNFSSGEIKKIINFFHSIITLFTHTKVPRKKKTKLANTLKYFKYQKSYSDINLTSIDPIKIIGAKAVWIYNTRYKKIIRLNAKEDSGLGIHRSGIENFDETLSKCKVLRKPEDVIPKILDGGKIFLRDFFDTLKTKESKLTNRINEDCIILRIQS
;
A
#
# COMPACT_ATOMS: atom_id res chain seq x y z
N MET A 1 23.08 6.71 38.40
CA MET A 1 23.53 7.61 39.48
C MET A 1 23.16 9.02 39.06
N SER A 2 22.06 9.59 39.58
CA SER A 2 21.73 11.00 39.33
C SER A 2 22.73 11.86 40.09
N LYS A 3 23.57 12.62 39.38
CA LYS A 3 24.31 13.72 40.02
C LYS A 3 23.28 14.62 40.68
N LYS A 4 23.40 14.83 41.99
CA LYS A 4 22.64 15.89 42.68
C LYS A 4 23.01 17.20 41.98
N ILE A 5 22.03 17.80 41.32
CA ILE A 5 22.13 19.19 40.84
C ILE A 5 22.41 20.02 42.11
N LEU A 6 23.57 20.68 42.19
CA LEU A 6 23.83 21.68 43.24
C LEU A 6 22.73 22.75 43.15
N ASP A 7 22.41 23.42 44.27
CA ASP A 7 21.36 24.44 44.30
C ASP A 7 21.57 25.47 43.16
N GLU A 8 20.57 25.56 42.26
CA GLU A 8 20.58 26.48 41.13
C GLU A 8 20.72 27.94 41.63
N PRO A 9 21.45 28.80 40.91
CA PRO A 9 21.64 30.19 41.32
C PRO A 9 20.30 30.93 41.34
N LYS A 10 19.95 31.49 42.51
CA LYS A 10 18.74 32.29 42.70
C LYS A 10 19.06 33.76 42.48
N PHE A 11 18.30 34.41 41.60
CA PHE A 11 18.46 35.82 41.29
C PHE A 11 17.23 36.62 41.71
N LEU A 12 17.44 37.88 42.08
CA LEU A 12 16.38 38.86 42.34
C LEU A 12 15.89 39.47 41.01
N PHE A 13 14.62 39.86 40.93
CA PHE A 13 13.98 40.36 39.69
C PHE A 13 14.35 41.82 39.36
N PRO A 14 14.43 42.22 38.07
CA PRO A 14 14.70 41.44 36.84
C PRO A 14 16.21 41.14 36.68
N LEU A 15 16.56 40.06 35.95
CA LEU A 15 17.95 39.67 35.74
C LEU A 15 18.73 40.74 34.98
N THR A 16 19.91 41.12 35.47
CA THR A 16 20.83 41.94 34.69
C THR A 16 21.64 41.08 33.71
N LYS A 17 22.30 41.72 32.73
CA LYS A 17 23.22 41.02 31.80
C LYS A 17 24.32 40.24 32.54
N ILE A 18 24.80 40.79 33.67
CA ILE A 18 25.83 40.15 34.50
C ILE A 18 25.29 38.89 35.16
N ASP A 19 24.03 38.93 35.61
CA ASP A 19 23.39 37.79 36.25
C ASP A 19 23.13 36.65 35.28
N VAL A 20 22.72 36.97 34.04
CA VAL A 20 22.59 35.96 32.97
C VAL A 20 23.95 35.31 32.67
N ILE A 21 25.05 36.09 32.62
CA ILE A 21 26.40 35.54 32.40
C ILE A 21 26.80 34.60 33.55
N LYS A 22 26.54 35.01 34.81
CA LYS A 22 26.81 34.18 35.98
C LYS A 22 26.00 32.87 35.93
N ALA A 23 24.72 32.95 35.56
CA ALA A 23 23.86 31.78 35.43
C ALA A 23 24.39 30.82 34.36
N LEU A 24 24.69 31.32 33.16
CA LEU A 24 25.19 30.50 32.05
C LEU A 24 26.55 29.87 32.38
N ASN A 25 27.44 30.59 33.05
CA ASN A 25 28.72 30.03 33.50
C ASN A 25 28.52 28.93 34.55
N TRP A 26 27.60 29.12 35.48
CA TRP A 26 27.26 28.09 36.46
C TRP A 26 26.69 26.85 35.78
N TYR A 27 25.76 27.00 34.83
CA TYR A 27 25.21 25.87 34.07
C TYR A 27 26.29 25.12 33.30
N ASN A 28 27.18 25.83 32.60
CA ASN A 28 28.29 25.22 31.87
C ASN A 28 29.24 24.39 32.76
N GLN A 29 29.39 24.76 34.03
CA GLN A 29 30.30 24.08 34.96
C GLN A 29 29.62 22.92 35.69
N ASN A 30 28.31 23.02 35.97
CA ASN A 30 27.61 22.13 36.88
C ASN A 30 26.59 21.21 36.21
N VAL A 31 26.22 21.47 34.95
CA VAL A 31 25.19 20.74 34.22
C VAL A 31 25.76 20.12 32.94
N ASP A 32 25.38 18.87 32.68
CA ASP A 32 25.78 18.18 31.47
C ASP A 32 24.97 18.71 30.26
N TYR A 33 25.63 18.78 29.09
CA TYR A 33 24.99 19.34 27.89
C TYR A 33 23.70 18.60 27.49
N SER A 34 23.56 17.32 27.86
CA SER A 34 22.37 16.52 27.57
C SER A 34 21.12 17.08 28.26
N ASP A 35 21.25 17.48 29.53
CA ASP A 35 20.14 18.02 30.32
C ASP A 35 19.70 19.38 29.75
N SER A 36 20.64 20.19 29.27
CA SER A 36 20.34 21.44 28.59
C SER A 36 19.48 21.23 27.34
N LEU A 37 19.83 20.25 26.51
CA LEU A 37 19.08 19.95 25.29
C LEU A 37 17.67 19.47 25.62
N GLU A 38 17.50 18.68 26.67
CA GLU A 38 16.19 18.26 27.17
C GLU A 38 15.34 19.46 27.61
N TRP A 39 15.92 20.40 28.38
CA TRP A 39 15.21 21.62 28.78
C TRP A 39 14.79 22.49 27.61
N GLY A 40 15.63 22.61 26.58
CA GLY A 40 15.28 23.31 25.35
C GLY A 40 14.14 22.65 24.59
N SER A 41 14.19 21.32 24.45
CA SER A 41 13.13 20.52 23.82
C SER A 41 11.81 20.61 24.59
N ASP A 42 11.86 20.53 25.92
CA ASP A 42 10.69 20.65 26.79
C ASP A 42 10.05 22.04 26.73
N TYR A 43 10.86 23.10 26.64
CA TYR A 43 10.34 24.46 26.49
C TYR A 43 9.54 24.61 25.19
N ILE A 44 10.07 24.10 24.07
CA ILE A 44 9.37 24.14 22.78
C ILE A 44 8.10 23.29 22.83
N ARG A 45 8.16 22.10 23.43
CA ARG A 45 7.00 21.23 23.61
C ARG A 45 5.89 21.93 24.40
N LYS A 46 6.22 22.57 25.52
CA LYS A 46 5.24 23.24 26.39
C LYS A 46 4.65 24.50 25.77
N ASN A 47 5.44 25.29 25.05
CA ASN A 47 5.01 26.61 24.56
C ASN A 47 4.48 26.59 23.11
N HIS A 48 4.86 25.59 22.31
CA HIS A 48 4.49 25.52 20.90
C HIS A 48 3.86 24.19 20.48
N ASP A 49 3.69 23.23 21.41
CA ASP A 49 3.11 21.89 21.16
C ASP A 49 3.83 21.11 20.04
N ILE A 50 5.15 21.28 19.96
CA ILE A 50 6.00 20.64 18.96
C ILE A 50 7.07 19.80 19.63
N GLU A 51 7.16 18.52 19.24
CA GLU A 51 8.21 17.60 19.69
C GLU A 51 9.43 17.65 18.77
N ILE A 52 10.56 18.14 19.30
CA ILE A 52 11.85 18.27 18.60
C ILE A 52 12.98 17.77 19.50
N SER A 53 13.93 17.02 18.92
CA SER A 53 15.21 16.69 19.57
C SER A 53 16.28 17.70 19.16
N LEU A 54 16.86 18.42 20.12
CA LEU A 54 17.92 19.40 19.88
C LEU A 54 19.31 18.74 19.71
N THR A 55 20.20 19.40 18.96
CA THR A 55 21.61 19.01 18.80
C THR A 55 22.53 19.87 19.66
N LYS A 56 23.80 19.46 19.81
CA LYS A 56 24.80 20.13 20.67
C LYS A 56 25.02 21.63 20.37
N ASP A 57 24.67 22.09 19.17
CA ASP A 57 24.75 23.50 18.80
C ASP A 57 23.78 24.40 19.60
N TYR A 58 22.77 23.79 20.23
CA TYR A 58 21.70 24.48 20.96
C TYR A 58 21.83 24.39 22.49
N VAL A 59 23.01 24.05 23.02
CA VAL A 59 23.23 23.93 24.46
C VAL A 59 23.01 25.26 25.20
N VAL A 60 23.41 26.40 24.63
CA VAL A 60 23.14 27.71 25.27
C VAL A 60 21.65 28.04 25.25
N TYR A 61 20.94 27.65 24.18
CA TYR A 61 19.49 27.84 24.09
C TYR A 61 18.77 27.08 25.21
N GLY A 62 19.16 25.84 25.48
CA GLY A 62 18.60 25.01 26.55
C GLY A 62 18.72 25.64 27.94
N TYR A 63 19.87 26.21 28.28
CA TYR A 63 20.07 26.91 29.57
C TYR A 63 19.20 28.15 29.70
N VAL A 64 19.05 28.93 28.62
CA VAL A 64 18.18 30.11 28.61
C VAL A 64 16.71 29.71 28.71
N SER A 65 16.30 28.63 28.02
CA SER A 65 14.96 28.04 28.14
C SER A 65 14.64 27.58 29.56
N ARG A 66 15.62 27.04 30.30
CA ARG A 66 15.49 26.67 31.72
C ARG A 66 15.24 27.88 32.60
N LEU A 67 15.98 28.98 32.40
CA LEU A 67 15.77 30.23 33.14
C LEU A 67 14.36 30.79 32.93
N LEU A 68 13.86 30.80 31.69
CA LEU A 68 12.49 31.22 31.38
C LEU A 68 11.44 30.28 31.98
N SER A 69 11.66 28.97 31.91
CA SER A 69 10.76 27.96 32.50
C SER A 69 10.68 28.05 34.02
N ASN A 70 11.75 28.49 34.67
CA ASN A 70 11.80 28.74 36.11
C ASN A 70 11.18 30.11 36.50
N GLY A 71 10.66 30.87 35.54
CA GLY A 71 9.94 32.13 35.77
C GLY A 71 10.83 33.37 35.87
N HIS A 72 12.10 33.30 35.47
CA HIS A 72 12.97 34.48 35.46
C HIS A 72 12.65 35.41 34.29
N ILE A 73 12.72 36.72 34.55
CA ILE A 73 12.57 37.77 33.52
C ILE A 73 13.95 38.13 33.00
N LEU A 74 14.20 37.87 31.72
CA LEU A 74 15.47 38.17 31.03
C LEU A 74 15.50 39.61 30.50
N PRO A 75 16.71 40.19 30.30
CA PRO A 75 16.87 41.42 29.53
C PRO A 75 16.35 41.28 28.09
N ASP A 76 15.83 42.38 27.52
CA ASP A 76 15.23 42.42 26.17
C ASP A 76 16.11 41.78 25.09
N ASN A 77 17.41 42.09 25.07
CA ASN A 77 18.33 41.53 24.08
C ASN A 77 18.40 40.00 24.13
N ASN A 78 18.38 39.43 25.33
CA ASN A 78 18.45 37.98 25.54
C ASN A 78 17.12 37.31 25.22
N LEU A 79 16.01 37.98 25.52
CA LEU A 79 14.66 37.52 25.16
C LEU A 79 14.47 37.51 23.64
N ILE A 80 14.86 38.58 22.94
CA ILE A 80 14.80 38.68 21.48
C ILE A 80 15.64 37.58 20.82
N TRP A 81 16.87 37.37 21.30
CA TRP A 81 17.73 36.30 20.82
C TRP A 81 17.09 34.92 20.99
N HIS A 82 16.50 34.65 22.16
CA HIS A 82 15.86 33.37 22.46
C HIS A 82 14.63 33.10 21.57
N THR A 83 13.77 34.11 21.39
CA THR A 83 12.61 34.03 20.51
C THR A 83 13.01 33.75 19.06
N ASN A 84 13.99 34.50 18.54
CA ASN A 84 14.49 34.30 17.18
C ASN A 84 15.08 32.89 16.99
N LYS A 85 15.83 32.41 17.99
CA LYS A 85 16.43 31.06 17.95
C LYS A 85 15.38 29.96 18.02
N THR A 86 14.31 30.15 18.78
CA THR A 86 13.16 29.24 18.84
C THR A 86 12.54 29.07 17.45
N GLN A 87 12.31 30.19 16.75
CA GLN A 87 11.72 30.16 15.42
C GLN A 87 12.63 29.47 14.39
N GLU A 88 13.94 29.71 14.46
CA GLU A 88 14.94 29.05 13.61
C GLU A 88 14.88 27.52 13.77
N ILE A 89 14.87 27.02 15.01
CA ILE A 89 14.81 25.58 15.33
C ILE A 89 13.54 24.94 14.76
N ILE A 90 12.38 25.58 14.94
CA ILE A 90 11.10 25.09 14.43
C ILE A 90 11.12 25.01 12.90
N ASN A 91 11.61 26.05 12.24
CA ASN A 91 11.68 26.10 10.78
C ASN A 91 12.62 25.03 10.21
N SER A 92 13.80 24.83 10.81
CA SER A 92 14.75 23.79 10.42
C SER A 92 14.19 22.37 10.62
N SER A 93 13.42 22.15 11.69
CA SER A 93 12.73 20.87 11.93
C SER A 93 11.69 20.55 10.83
N ASN A 94 10.87 21.53 10.47
CA ASN A 94 9.88 21.39 9.39
C ASN A 94 10.53 21.13 8.02
N ALA A 95 11.69 21.73 7.74
CA ALA A 95 12.47 21.44 6.54
C ALA A 95 12.97 19.98 6.50
N ARG A 96 13.42 19.42 7.64
CA ARG A 96 13.85 18.01 7.72
C ARG A 96 12.69 17.03 7.52
N LYS A 97 11.48 17.31 8.05
CA LYS A 97 10.27 16.51 7.78
C LYS A 97 9.90 16.48 6.29
N ARG A 98 10.13 17.56 5.55
CA ARG A 98 9.88 17.61 4.09
C ARG A 98 10.85 16.73 3.30
N ILE A 99 12.11 16.63 3.72
CA ILE A 99 13.16 15.84 3.05
C ILE A 99 12.97 14.33 3.29
N SER A 100 12.53 13.93 4.48
CA SER A 100 12.28 12.52 4.83
C SER A 100 11.10 11.87 4.07
N ASN A 101 10.17 12.66 3.53
CA ASN A 101 8.95 12.16 2.88
C ASN A 101 9.03 12.06 1.35
N GLN A 102 10.16 12.43 0.74
CA GLN A 102 10.35 12.26 -0.71
C GLN A 102 11.16 10.98 -1.00
N ASN A 103 10.48 9.83 -0.97
CA ASN A 103 10.89 8.76 -1.88
C ASN A 103 10.76 9.32 -3.31
N PRO A 104 11.72 9.09 -4.22
CA PRO A 104 11.57 9.51 -5.61
C PRO A 104 10.25 8.98 -6.14
N ILE A 105 9.38 9.89 -6.60
CA ILE A 105 8.08 9.52 -7.17
C ILE A 105 8.39 8.54 -8.30
N PRO A 106 7.82 7.31 -8.28
CA PRO A 106 8.14 6.33 -9.32
C PRO A 106 7.87 6.93 -10.71
N ASP A 107 8.78 6.76 -11.67
CA ASP A 107 8.66 7.31 -13.04
C ASP A 107 7.31 7.02 -13.70
N ARG A 108 6.70 5.88 -13.33
CA ARG A 108 5.36 5.50 -13.80
C ARG A 108 4.26 6.43 -13.31
N VAL A 109 4.36 6.95 -12.09
CA VAL A 109 3.40 7.89 -11.51
C VAL A 109 3.57 9.27 -12.16
N VAL A 110 4.81 9.72 -12.36
CA VAL A 110 5.13 10.97 -13.07
C VAL A 110 4.60 10.92 -14.50
N LYS A 111 4.93 9.87 -15.25
CA LYS A 111 4.43 9.67 -16.62
C LYS A 111 2.90 9.61 -16.71
N LYS A 112 2.24 9.02 -15.69
CA LYS A 112 0.77 9.00 -15.63
C LYS A 112 0.20 10.40 -15.42
N LEU A 113 0.84 11.22 -14.59
CA LEU A 113 0.46 12.60 -14.35
C LEU A 113 0.67 13.44 -15.61
N ASP A 114 1.85 13.39 -16.23
CA ASP A 114 2.18 14.15 -17.45
C ASP A 114 1.18 13.84 -18.58
N ASN A 115 0.90 12.55 -18.81
CA ASN A 115 -0.09 12.16 -19.81
C ASN A 115 -1.49 12.70 -19.49
N THR A 116 -1.86 12.80 -18.21
CA THR A 116 -3.16 13.34 -17.81
C THR A 116 -3.21 14.85 -18.06
N ILE A 117 -2.14 15.57 -17.73
CA ILE A 117 -2.01 17.01 -17.99
C ILE A 117 -2.11 17.27 -19.50
N ASN A 118 -1.39 16.50 -20.31
CA ASN A 118 -1.43 16.64 -21.77
C ASN A 118 -2.85 16.44 -22.33
N VAL A 119 -3.62 15.47 -21.81
CA VAL A 119 -5.01 15.25 -22.25
C VAL A 119 -5.90 16.43 -21.85
N LEU A 120 -5.73 16.99 -20.65
CA LEU A 120 -6.47 18.17 -20.22
C LEU A 120 -6.15 19.38 -21.11
N SER A 121 -4.87 19.62 -21.38
CA SER A 121 -4.44 20.67 -22.32
C SER A 121 -4.98 20.48 -23.74
N GLU A 122 -5.10 19.24 -24.21
CA GLU A 122 -5.72 18.95 -25.51
C GLU A 122 -7.21 19.23 -25.49
N ILE A 123 -7.93 18.91 -24.41
CA ILE A 123 -9.35 19.25 -24.22
C ILE A 123 -9.55 20.77 -24.27
N ASP A 124 -8.72 21.54 -23.57
CA ASP A 124 -8.79 23.00 -23.57
C ASP A 124 -8.53 23.58 -24.97
N SER A 125 -7.51 23.07 -25.66
CA SER A 125 -7.20 23.45 -27.04
C SER A 125 -8.34 23.13 -28.03
N MET A 126 -9.02 21.99 -27.83
CA MET A 126 -10.20 21.61 -28.61
C MET A 126 -11.38 22.56 -28.34
N LEU A 127 -11.60 22.95 -27.09
CA LEU A 127 -12.61 23.93 -26.70
C LEU A 127 -12.32 25.30 -27.34
N ASP A 128 -11.08 25.78 -27.23
CA ASP A 128 -10.63 27.04 -27.83
C ASP A 128 -10.82 27.03 -29.34
N THR A 129 -10.49 25.92 -30.01
CA THR A 129 -10.69 25.77 -31.45
C THR A 129 -12.17 25.83 -31.81
N MET A 130 -13.02 25.17 -31.01
CA MET A 130 -14.48 25.18 -31.19
C MET A 130 -15.04 26.62 -31.03
N ILE A 131 -14.58 27.37 -30.04
CA ILE A 131 -14.98 28.76 -29.80
C ILE A 131 -14.49 29.68 -30.94
N ARG A 132 -13.20 29.58 -31.32
CA ARG A 132 -12.59 30.38 -32.40
C ARG A 132 -13.26 30.17 -33.75
N THR A 133 -13.72 28.95 -34.03
CA THR A 133 -14.44 28.60 -35.27
C THR A 133 -15.93 28.89 -35.21
N LYS A 134 -16.43 29.52 -34.13
CA LYS A 134 -17.87 29.75 -33.88
C LYS A 134 -18.69 28.46 -34.01
N PHE A 135 -18.13 27.35 -33.52
CA PHE A 135 -18.80 26.05 -33.50
C PHE A 135 -19.19 25.50 -34.89
N VAL A 136 -18.49 25.93 -35.94
CA VAL A 136 -18.65 25.40 -37.31
C VAL A 136 -17.96 24.05 -37.45
N SER A 137 -16.86 23.84 -36.73
CA SER A 137 -16.13 22.56 -36.70
C SER A 137 -16.16 21.98 -35.29
N MET A 138 -16.59 20.72 -35.17
CA MET A 138 -16.55 19.98 -33.90
C MET A 138 -15.26 19.15 -33.82
N PRO A 139 -14.48 19.28 -32.73
CA PRO A 139 -13.22 18.57 -32.59
C PRO A 139 -13.43 17.06 -32.41
N LYS A 140 -12.55 16.24 -33.01
CA LYS A 140 -12.64 14.78 -32.95
C LYS A 140 -12.09 14.25 -31.63
N ILE A 141 -12.96 14.06 -30.64
CA ILE A 141 -12.57 13.63 -29.28
C ILE A 141 -12.05 12.20 -29.17
N GLN A 142 -12.23 11.35 -30.20
CA GLN A 142 -11.87 9.93 -30.13
C GLN A 142 -10.35 9.70 -29.94
N SER A 143 -9.51 10.64 -30.40
CA SER A 143 -8.04 10.60 -30.24
C SER A 143 -7.64 10.54 -28.76
N LEU A 144 -8.36 11.26 -27.89
CA LEU A 144 -8.09 11.35 -26.45
C LEU A 144 -8.14 9.98 -25.76
N SER A 145 -8.98 9.07 -26.26
CA SER A 145 -9.14 7.72 -25.71
C SER A 145 -7.97 6.77 -26.03
N LEU A 146 -7.16 7.11 -27.03
CA LEU A 146 -6.02 6.29 -27.47
C LEU A 146 -4.81 6.47 -26.54
N ILE A 147 -4.78 7.56 -25.77
CA ILE A 147 -3.69 7.89 -24.86
C ILE A 147 -3.70 6.92 -23.67
N LYS A 148 -2.62 6.17 -23.51
CA LYS A 148 -2.46 5.16 -22.46
C LYS A 148 -1.91 5.79 -21.18
N SER A 149 -2.11 5.10 -20.06
CA SER A 149 -1.54 5.48 -18.76
C SER A 149 -1.93 6.90 -18.33
N ILE A 150 -3.23 7.16 -18.30
CA ILE A 150 -3.82 8.43 -17.85
C ILE A 150 -4.63 8.23 -16.57
N ASN A 151 -4.87 9.30 -15.82
CA ASN A 151 -5.83 9.32 -14.74
C ASN A 151 -7.21 9.75 -15.25
N LYS A 152 -8.03 8.77 -15.62
CA LYS A 152 -9.38 9.02 -16.16
C LYS A 152 -10.29 9.76 -15.19
N ASP A 153 -10.17 9.48 -13.90
CA ASP A 153 -11.04 10.07 -12.87
C ASP A 153 -10.81 11.58 -12.76
N SER A 154 -9.56 12.03 -12.89
CA SER A 154 -9.23 13.47 -12.92
C SER A 154 -9.82 14.17 -14.14
N ILE A 155 -9.74 13.52 -15.32
CA ILE A 155 -10.32 14.06 -16.56
C ILE A 155 -11.84 14.15 -16.44
N ILE A 156 -12.48 13.07 -15.97
CA ILE A 156 -13.94 13.04 -15.74
C ILE A 156 -14.36 14.11 -14.74
N LYS A 157 -13.61 14.28 -13.65
CA LYS A 157 -13.90 15.31 -12.64
C LYS A 157 -13.85 16.70 -13.27
N HIS A 158 -12.74 17.06 -13.92
CA HIS A 158 -12.59 18.35 -14.57
C HIS A 158 -13.72 18.61 -15.59
N SER A 159 -14.04 17.63 -16.44
CA SER A 159 -15.13 17.77 -17.41
C SER A 159 -16.51 17.88 -16.76
N LYS A 160 -16.74 17.29 -15.59
CA LYS A 160 -17.99 17.45 -14.82
C LYS A 160 -18.09 18.83 -14.19
N ASP A 161 -17.01 19.31 -13.59
CA ASP A 161 -16.96 20.63 -12.96
C ASP A 161 -17.29 21.70 -14.01
N GLN A 162 -16.67 21.62 -15.20
CA GLN A 162 -16.98 22.50 -16.34
C GLN A 162 -18.42 22.33 -16.85
N LEU A 163 -18.89 21.09 -17.00
CA LEU A 163 -20.26 20.84 -17.45
C LEU A 163 -21.30 21.48 -16.51
N ASN A 164 -21.10 21.36 -15.20
CA ASN A 164 -21.99 21.95 -14.20
C ASN A 164 -22.01 23.47 -14.29
N GLU A 165 -20.83 24.11 -14.38
CA GLU A 165 -20.70 25.57 -14.55
C GLU A 165 -21.48 26.08 -15.77
N PHE A 166 -21.35 25.42 -16.93
CA PHE A 166 -22.12 25.79 -18.13
C PHE A 166 -23.62 25.46 -18.03
N GLN A 167 -24.02 24.45 -17.26
CA GLN A 167 -25.43 24.15 -17.00
C GLN A 167 -26.07 25.19 -16.08
N GLU A 168 -25.35 25.65 -15.06
CA GLU A 168 -25.79 26.70 -14.14
C GLU A 168 -25.93 28.05 -14.86
N ALA A 169 -24.97 28.38 -15.74
CA ALA A 169 -25.04 29.55 -16.62
C ALA A 169 -26.26 29.54 -17.56
N LEU A 170 -26.80 28.36 -17.91
CA LEU A 170 -27.99 28.24 -18.74
C LEU A 170 -29.30 28.35 -17.92
N ASN A 171 -29.28 27.90 -16.66
CA ASN A 171 -30.50 27.60 -15.92
C ASN A 171 -30.97 28.71 -14.97
N ASP A 172 -30.12 29.40 -14.19
CA ASP A 172 -30.55 30.61 -13.45
C ASP A 172 -29.52 31.36 -12.56
N ASP A 173 -28.20 31.20 -12.76
CA ASP A 173 -27.23 32.01 -12.00
C ASP A 173 -26.94 33.35 -12.69
N ASP A 174 -27.34 34.46 -12.08
CA ASP A 174 -27.20 35.81 -12.64
C ASP A 174 -25.73 36.23 -12.83
N ASP A 175 -24.83 35.82 -11.93
CA ASP A 175 -23.40 36.13 -12.01
C ASP A 175 -22.74 35.35 -13.17
N LEU A 176 -23.13 34.09 -13.36
CA LEU A 176 -22.61 33.26 -14.45
C LEU A 176 -23.20 33.67 -15.81
N LYS A 177 -24.47 34.10 -15.87
CA LYS A 177 -25.08 34.64 -17.09
C LYS A 177 -24.34 35.90 -17.56
N GLU A 178 -23.93 36.78 -16.64
CA GLU A 178 -23.11 37.95 -16.97
C GLU A 178 -21.73 37.52 -17.49
N GLY A 179 -21.07 36.59 -16.78
CA GLY A 179 -19.74 36.07 -17.13
C GLY A 179 -19.66 35.38 -18.49
N TYR A 180 -20.75 34.75 -18.95
CA TYR A 180 -20.85 34.04 -20.23
C TYR A 180 -21.74 34.74 -21.26
N SER A 181 -22.03 36.03 -21.07
CA SER A 181 -22.88 36.85 -21.96
C SER A 181 -22.36 36.96 -23.40
N ASN A 182 -21.08 36.62 -23.63
CA ASN A 182 -20.45 36.53 -24.95
C ASN A 182 -20.87 35.31 -25.77
N PHE A 183 -21.56 34.33 -25.17
CA PHE A 183 -22.07 33.14 -25.85
C PHE A 183 -23.60 33.13 -25.93
N SER A 184 -24.14 32.71 -27.07
CA SER A 184 -25.57 32.43 -27.19
C SER A 184 -25.95 31.16 -26.43
N SER A 185 -27.21 31.05 -25.98
CA SER A 185 -27.71 29.84 -25.31
C SER A 185 -27.58 28.57 -26.18
N GLY A 186 -27.55 28.72 -27.51
CA GLY A 186 -27.28 27.62 -28.44
C GLY A 186 -25.82 27.18 -28.44
N GLU A 187 -24.88 28.11 -28.28
CA GLU A 187 -23.44 27.83 -28.19
C GLU A 187 -23.09 27.20 -26.84
N ILE A 188 -23.66 27.68 -25.74
CA ILE A 188 -23.54 27.08 -24.41
C ILE A 188 -23.98 25.61 -24.42
N LYS A 189 -25.11 25.30 -25.08
CA LYS A 189 -25.57 23.91 -25.26
C LYS A 189 -24.57 23.04 -26.04
N LYS A 190 -23.85 23.60 -27.02
CA LYS A 190 -22.80 22.87 -27.74
C LYS A 190 -21.59 22.58 -26.86
N ILE A 191 -21.21 23.52 -25.99
CA ILE A 191 -20.15 23.33 -24.98
C ILE A 191 -20.54 22.23 -23.99
N ILE A 192 -21.78 22.25 -23.48
CA ILE A 192 -22.32 21.21 -22.60
C ILE A 192 -22.25 19.83 -23.28
N ASN A 193 -22.68 19.74 -24.53
CA ASN A 193 -22.61 18.50 -25.30
C ASN A 193 -21.17 18.00 -25.51
N PHE A 194 -20.21 18.92 -25.70
CA PHE A 194 -18.80 18.59 -25.83
C PHE A 194 -18.25 17.93 -24.54
N PHE A 195 -18.45 18.54 -23.38
CA PHE A 195 -18.02 17.96 -22.10
C PHE A 195 -18.77 16.66 -21.77
N HIS A 196 -20.07 16.57 -22.10
CA HIS A 196 -20.84 15.34 -21.95
C HIS A 196 -20.26 14.19 -22.80
N SER A 197 -19.81 14.49 -24.02
CA SER A 197 -19.18 13.52 -24.92
C SER A 197 -17.81 13.06 -24.39
N ILE A 198 -17.02 13.95 -23.78
CA ILE A 198 -15.75 13.60 -23.10
C ILE A 198 -16.01 12.67 -21.91
N ILE A 199 -16.97 12.99 -21.05
CA ILE A 199 -17.33 12.15 -19.90
C ILE A 199 -17.73 10.75 -20.39
N THR A 200 -18.57 10.67 -21.43
CA THR A 200 -19.02 9.41 -22.02
C THR A 200 -17.83 8.59 -22.55
N LEU A 201 -16.88 9.24 -23.23
CA LEU A 201 -15.67 8.59 -23.76
C LEU A 201 -14.81 7.95 -22.67
N PHE A 202 -14.66 8.60 -21.51
CA PHE A 202 -13.81 8.11 -20.43
C PHE A 202 -14.55 7.19 -19.43
N THR A 203 -15.88 7.27 -19.34
CA THR A 203 -16.71 6.42 -18.46
C THR A 203 -16.99 5.04 -19.04
N HIS A 204 -17.01 4.86 -20.37
CA HIS A 204 -17.12 3.54 -20.99
C HIS A 204 -15.83 2.71 -20.79
N THR A 205 -15.69 2.14 -19.59
CA THR A 205 -14.67 1.14 -19.30
C THR A 205 -15.10 -0.22 -19.84
N LYS A 206 -14.23 -0.78 -20.68
CA LYS A 206 -14.17 -2.18 -21.12
C LYS A 206 -14.81 -3.14 -20.13
N VAL A 207 -15.60 -4.08 -20.67
CA VAL A 207 -16.11 -5.28 -20.00
C VAL A 207 -15.10 -5.73 -18.93
N PRO A 208 -15.51 -5.85 -17.66
CA PRO A 208 -14.59 -6.22 -16.59
C PRO A 208 -13.86 -7.48 -17.02
N ARG A 209 -12.52 -7.41 -17.14
CA ARG A 209 -11.73 -8.63 -17.33
C ARG A 209 -12.11 -9.55 -16.19
N LYS A 210 -12.55 -10.79 -16.51
CA LYS A 210 -12.73 -11.86 -15.53
C LYS A 210 -11.53 -11.80 -14.59
N LYS A 211 -11.77 -11.44 -13.32
CA LYS A 211 -10.72 -11.42 -12.30
C LYS A 211 -10.07 -12.80 -12.36
N LYS A 212 -8.77 -12.89 -12.66
CA LYS A 212 -8.03 -14.12 -12.40
C LYS A 212 -8.15 -14.34 -10.90
N THR A 213 -8.96 -15.32 -10.52
CA THR A 213 -9.31 -15.65 -9.15
C THR A 213 -8.03 -15.80 -8.32
N LYS A 214 -8.09 -15.51 -7.01
CA LYS A 214 -6.98 -15.55 -6.03
C LYS A 214 -6.12 -16.83 -6.01
N LEU A 215 -6.43 -17.85 -6.82
CA LEU A 215 -5.75 -19.13 -6.95
C LEU A 215 -4.25 -19.02 -7.25
N ALA A 216 -3.80 -18.05 -8.05
CA ALA A 216 -2.37 -17.91 -8.38
C ALA A 216 -1.52 -17.56 -7.14
N ASN A 217 -2.09 -16.82 -6.18
CA ASN A 217 -1.39 -16.50 -4.94
C ASN A 217 -1.31 -17.71 -4.01
N THR A 218 -2.33 -18.57 -4.00
CA THR A 218 -2.39 -19.78 -3.17
C THR A 218 -1.30 -20.78 -3.54
N LEU A 219 -1.00 -20.94 -4.83
CA LEU A 219 -0.01 -21.90 -5.33
C LEU A 219 1.43 -21.38 -5.32
N LYS A 220 1.67 -20.14 -4.90
CA LYS A 220 3.01 -19.52 -4.92
C LYS A 220 4.08 -20.35 -4.19
N TYR A 221 3.70 -21.06 -3.14
CA TYR A 221 4.60 -21.88 -2.32
C TYR A 221 4.37 -23.39 -2.49
N PHE A 222 3.46 -23.79 -3.38
CA PHE A 222 3.10 -25.19 -3.56
C PHE A 222 4.06 -25.84 -4.56
N LYS A 223 4.98 -26.65 -4.04
CA LYS A 223 5.99 -27.35 -4.82
C LYS A 223 5.55 -28.80 -5.03
N TYR A 224 5.62 -29.27 -6.27
CA TYR A 224 5.27 -30.64 -6.66
C TYR A 224 6.07 -31.06 -7.89
N GLN A 225 6.17 -32.37 -8.10
CA GLN A 225 6.87 -32.95 -9.24
C GLN A 225 5.95 -32.96 -10.46
N LYS A 226 6.38 -32.37 -11.59
CA LYS A 226 5.55 -32.29 -12.81
C LYS A 226 5.47 -33.60 -13.59
N SER A 227 6.58 -34.33 -13.64
CA SER A 227 6.67 -35.61 -14.33
C SER A 227 7.69 -36.53 -13.65
N TYR A 228 7.51 -37.83 -13.84
CA TYR A 228 8.44 -38.84 -13.37
C TYR A 228 8.70 -39.86 -14.45
N SER A 229 9.93 -39.83 -14.95
CA SER A 229 10.40 -40.60 -16.09
C SER A 229 10.39 -42.10 -15.84
N ASP A 230 10.71 -42.55 -14.63
CA ASP A 230 10.91 -43.98 -14.35
C ASP A 230 9.62 -44.81 -14.55
N ILE A 231 8.45 -44.19 -14.41
CA ILE A 231 7.14 -44.83 -14.58
C ILE A 231 6.28 -44.06 -15.61
N ASN A 232 6.88 -43.12 -16.34
CA ASN A 232 6.20 -42.24 -17.31
C ASN A 232 4.90 -41.59 -16.76
N LEU A 233 4.97 -41.05 -15.54
CA LEU A 233 3.83 -40.40 -14.90
C LEU A 233 3.84 -38.90 -15.12
N THR A 234 2.66 -38.33 -15.40
CA THR A 234 2.42 -36.90 -15.46
C THR A 234 1.56 -36.46 -14.28
N SER A 235 1.95 -35.40 -13.59
CA SER A 235 1.20 -34.89 -12.45
C SER A 235 0.01 -34.07 -12.92
N ILE A 236 -1.12 -34.22 -12.22
CA ILE A 236 -2.28 -33.37 -12.40
C ILE A 236 -2.00 -31.98 -11.82
N ASP A 237 -2.63 -30.97 -12.41
CA ASP A 237 -2.56 -29.56 -12.01
C ASP A 237 -3.10 -29.37 -10.58
N PRO A 238 -2.33 -28.84 -9.62
CA PRO A 238 -2.73 -28.73 -8.21
C PRO A 238 -3.94 -27.82 -7.98
N ILE A 239 -4.26 -26.94 -8.94
CA ILE A 239 -5.48 -26.12 -8.92
C ILE A 239 -6.73 -26.98 -8.70
N LYS A 240 -6.76 -28.18 -9.30
CA LYS A 240 -7.90 -29.08 -9.26
C LYS A 240 -8.12 -29.73 -7.89
N ILE A 241 -7.16 -29.63 -6.97
CA ILE A 241 -7.29 -30.15 -5.60
C ILE A 241 -8.26 -29.28 -4.79
N ILE A 242 -8.33 -27.98 -5.10
CA ILE A 242 -9.19 -27.04 -4.37
C ILE A 242 -10.65 -27.42 -4.62
N GLY A 243 -11.36 -27.82 -3.57
CA GLY A 243 -12.75 -28.29 -3.62
C GLY A 243 -12.92 -29.77 -3.99
N ALA A 244 -11.83 -30.55 -4.08
CA ALA A 244 -11.91 -31.99 -4.32
C ALA A 244 -12.29 -32.75 -3.05
N LYS A 245 -13.02 -33.87 -3.18
CA LYS A 245 -13.37 -34.77 -2.07
C LYS A 245 -12.23 -35.70 -1.66
N ALA A 246 -11.39 -36.12 -2.60
CA ALA A 246 -10.20 -36.89 -2.28
C ALA A 246 -9.07 -36.66 -3.30
N VAL A 247 -7.83 -36.77 -2.83
CA VAL A 247 -6.63 -36.69 -3.68
C VAL A 247 -5.66 -37.82 -3.37
N TRP A 248 -5.09 -38.37 -4.45
CA TRP A 248 -4.08 -39.43 -4.42
C TRP A 248 -2.74 -38.85 -4.83
N ILE A 249 -1.76 -39.01 -3.95
CA ILE A 249 -0.42 -38.42 -4.10
C ILE A 249 0.61 -39.53 -3.92
N TYR A 250 1.58 -39.57 -4.81
CA TYR A 250 2.71 -40.49 -4.72
C TYR A 250 4.00 -39.71 -4.47
N ASN A 251 4.75 -40.11 -3.44
CA ASN A 251 6.08 -39.60 -3.18
C ASN A 251 7.11 -40.53 -3.79
N THR A 252 7.86 -40.05 -4.79
CA THR A 252 8.84 -40.83 -5.55
C THR A 252 10.04 -41.24 -4.70
N ARG A 253 10.55 -40.31 -3.88
CA ARG A 253 11.71 -40.54 -3.01
C ARG A 253 11.49 -41.62 -1.95
N TYR A 254 10.33 -41.60 -1.29
CA TYR A 254 10.01 -42.55 -0.21
C TYR A 254 9.13 -43.72 -0.65
N LYS A 255 8.74 -43.75 -1.94
CA LYS A 255 7.80 -44.74 -2.51
C LYS A 255 6.51 -44.85 -1.69
N LYS A 256 5.97 -43.72 -1.23
CA LYS A 256 4.75 -43.68 -0.40
C LYS A 256 3.54 -43.26 -1.21
N ILE A 257 2.44 -43.97 -1.05
CA ILE A 257 1.12 -43.53 -1.52
C ILE A 257 0.36 -42.88 -0.37
N ILE A 258 -0.21 -41.71 -0.65
CA ILE A 258 -0.98 -40.90 0.29
C ILE A 258 -2.36 -40.68 -0.33
N ARG A 259 -3.40 -40.97 0.43
CA ARG A 259 -4.77 -40.59 0.10
C ARG A 259 -5.28 -39.65 1.17
N LEU A 260 -5.64 -38.44 0.76
CA LEU A 260 -6.26 -37.44 1.61
C LEU A 260 -7.73 -37.31 1.23
N ASN A 261 -8.62 -37.48 2.19
CA ASN A 261 -10.05 -37.26 2.02
C ASN A 261 -10.47 -35.96 2.70
N ALA A 262 -11.37 -35.20 2.09
CA ALA A 262 -11.93 -33.98 2.66
C ALA A 262 -12.74 -34.29 3.93
N LYS A 263 -12.63 -33.41 4.94
CA LYS A 263 -13.42 -33.48 6.18
C LYS A 263 -14.85 -32.96 5.99
N GLU A 264 -15.02 -31.97 5.13
CA GLU A 264 -16.28 -31.24 4.91
C GLU A 264 -16.66 -31.25 3.43
N ASP A 265 -17.95 -31.01 3.15
CA ASP A 265 -18.47 -30.89 1.77
C ASP A 265 -17.86 -29.69 1.01
N SER A 266 -17.17 -28.78 1.70
CA SER A 266 -16.37 -27.71 1.09
C SER A 266 -15.19 -28.23 0.26
N GLY A 267 -14.79 -29.49 0.46
CA GLY A 267 -13.64 -30.11 -0.19
C GLY A 267 -12.29 -29.70 0.39
N LEU A 268 -11.21 -30.18 -0.25
CA LEU A 268 -9.83 -29.95 0.16
C LEU A 268 -9.35 -28.53 -0.16
N GLY A 269 -8.48 -27.99 0.69
CA GLY A 269 -7.82 -26.70 0.52
C GLY A 269 -6.32 -26.84 0.30
N ILE A 270 -5.67 -25.77 -0.18
CA ILE A 270 -4.21 -25.66 -0.24
C ILE A 270 -3.77 -24.44 0.56
N HIS A 271 -2.81 -24.62 1.46
CA HIS A 271 -2.14 -23.54 2.16
C HIS A 271 -0.62 -23.71 2.11
N ARG A 272 0.05 -22.71 1.52
CA ARG A 272 1.49 -22.73 1.25
C ARG A 272 1.91 -23.98 0.48
N SER A 273 2.49 -24.97 1.16
CA SER A 273 2.94 -26.23 0.59
C SER A 273 2.15 -27.45 1.10
N GLY A 274 1.11 -27.22 1.91
CA GLY A 274 0.29 -28.27 2.51
C GLY A 274 -1.13 -28.30 2.00
N ILE A 275 -1.77 -29.45 2.16
CA ILE A 275 -3.20 -29.65 1.94
C ILE A 275 -3.93 -29.49 3.27
N GLU A 276 -5.02 -28.73 3.26
CA GLU A 276 -5.87 -28.43 4.42
C GLU A 276 -7.27 -29.02 4.24
N ASN A 277 -8.04 -29.03 5.34
CA ASN A 277 -9.41 -29.58 5.41
C ASN A 277 -9.50 -31.08 5.06
N PHE A 278 -8.48 -31.86 5.40
CA PHE A 278 -8.54 -33.33 5.29
C PHE A 278 -8.91 -33.98 6.62
N ASP A 279 -9.53 -35.15 6.56
CA ASP A 279 -9.87 -35.98 7.71
C ASP A 279 -8.71 -36.93 8.04
N GLU A 280 -8.14 -36.83 9.24
CA GLU A 280 -7.04 -37.67 9.70
C GLU A 280 -7.44 -39.16 9.86
N THR A 281 -8.71 -39.45 10.10
CA THR A 281 -9.19 -40.82 10.33
C THR A 281 -9.39 -41.59 9.01
N LEU A 282 -9.90 -40.91 7.99
CA LEU A 282 -10.16 -41.49 6.67
C LEU A 282 -8.93 -41.45 5.75
N SER A 283 -7.98 -40.55 6.01
CA SER A 283 -6.78 -40.39 5.22
C SER A 283 -5.73 -41.41 5.60
N LYS A 284 -5.16 -42.11 4.60
CA LYS A 284 -4.21 -43.21 4.80
C LYS A 284 -2.90 -42.96 4.05
N CYS A 285 -1.80 -43.44 4.63
CA CYS A 285 -0.48 -43.44 4.01
C CYS A 285 0.18 -44.82 4.14
N LYS A 286 0.59 -45.41 3.01
CA LYS A 286 1.29 -46.70 2.96
C LYS A 286 2.51 -46.63 2.05
N VAL A 287 3.52 -47.45 2.34
CA VAL A 287 4.69 -47.62 1.47
C VAL A 287 4.36 -48.63 0.37
N LEU A 288 4.79 -48.39 -0.87
CA LEU A 288 4.62 -49.31 -2.01
C LEU A 288 5.89 -50.13 -2.24
N ARG A 289 5.75 -51.45 -2.39
CA ARG A 289 6.88 -52.36 -2.74
C ARG A 289 7.13 -52.47 -4.25
N LYS A 290 6.08 -52.33 -5.08
CA LYS A 290 6.14 -52.36 -6.54
C LYS A 290 5.27 -51.23 -7.11
N PRO A 291 5.78 -50.00 -7.23
CA PRO A 291 4.97 -48.87 -7.67
C PRO A 291 4.50 -49.01 -9.13
N GLU A 292 5.29 -49.67 -9.98
CA GLU A 292 4.99 -49.90 -11.41
C GLU A 292 3.70 -50.67 -11.64
N ASP A 293 3.43 -51.72 -10.85
CA ASP A 293 2.21 -52.54 -10.98
C ASP A 293 0.99 -51.89 -10.32
N VAL A 294 1.23 -51.00 -9.35
CA VAL A 294 0.22 -50.52 -8.41
C VAL A 294 -0.34 -49.16 -8.83
N ILE A 295 0.51 -48.27 -9.36
CA ILE A 295 0.07 -46.93 -9.79
C ILE A 295 -0.93 -46.98 -10.96
N PRO A 296 -0.75 -47.81 -12.02
CA PRO A 296 -1.75 -47.94 -13.08
C PRO A 296 -3.12 -48.36 -12.55
N LYS A 297 -3.16 -49.24 -11.55
CA LYS A 297 -4.43 -49.67 -10.90
C LYS A 297 -5.16 -48.53 -10.18
N ILE A 298 -4.43 -47.53 -9.68
CA ILE A 298 -5.02 -46.33 -9.06
C ILE A 298 -5.56 -45.37 -10.14
N LEU A 299 -4.86 -45.26 -11.26
CA LEU A 299 -5.27 -44.43 -12.39
C LEU A 299 -6.53 -45.00 -13.07
N ASP A 300 -6.58 -46.31 -13.32
CA ASP A 300 -7.68 -46.98 -14.02
C ASP A 300 -8.82 -47.44 -13.08
N GLY A 301 -8.57 -47.49 -11.77
CA GLY A 301 -9.50 -48.04 -10.80
C GLY A 301 -10.86 -47.30 -10.73
N GLY A 302 -11.95 -48.05 -10.55
CA GLY A 302 -13.28 -47.48 -10.28
C GLY A 302 -13.41 -46.93 -8.85
N LYS A 303 -14.47 -46.14 -8.58
CA LYS A 303 -14.72 -45.55 -7.24
C LYS A 303 -14.77 -46.58 -6.12
N ILE A 304 -15.38 -47.74 -6.38
CA ILE A 304 -15.53 -48.85 -5.41
C ILE A 304 -14.16 -49.46 -5.10
N PHE A 305 -13.37 -49.78 -6.13
CA PHE A 305 -12.03 -50.34 -5.98
C PHE A 305 -11.11 -49.42 -5.17
N LEU A 306 -11.15 -48.12 -5.43
CA LEU A 306 -10.31 -47.13 -4.73
C LEU A 306 -10.64 -46.97 -3.24
N ARG A 307 -11.88 -47.27 -2.83
CA ARG A 307 -12.27 -47.23 -1.42
C ARG A 307 -11.55 -48.31 -0.63
N ASP A 308 -11.52 -49.52 -1.18
CA ASP A 308 -11.02 -50.72 -0.50
C ASP A 308 -9.54 -51.02 -0.85
N PHE A 309 -8.97 -50.24 -1.78
CA PHE A 309 -7.59 -50.40 -2.28
C PHE A 309 -6.53 -50.44 -1.18
N PHE A 310 -6.62 -49.57 -0.17
CA PHE A 310 -5.64 -49.55 0.92
C PHE A 310 -5.65 -50.84 1.74
N ASP A 311 -6.77 -51.54 1.81
CA ASP A 311 -6.89 -52.77 2.60
C ASP A 311 -6.29 -53.97 1.84
N THR A 312 -6.23 -53.90 0.50
CA THR A 312 -5.50 -54.87 -0.33
C THR A 312 -3.98 -54.79 -0.16
N LEU A 313 -3.46 -53.64 0.29
CA LEU A 313 -2.02 -53.43 0.48
C LEU A 313 -1.56 -54.02 1.83
N LYS A 314 -0.80 -55.11 1.75
CA LYS A 314 -0.12 -55.76 2.90
C LYS A 314 1.07 -54.95 3.47
N THR A 315 1.27 -53.73 3.00
CA THR A 315 2.44 -52.91 3.38
C THR A 315 2.18 -52.11 4.65
N LYS A 316 3.29 -51.77 5.33
CA LYS A 316 3.26 -51.04 6.60
C LYS A 316 2.64 -49.65 6.41
N GLU A 317 1.76 -49.28 7.33
CA GLU A 317 1.21 -47.93 7.43
C GLU A 317 2.30 -46.95 7.90
N SER A 318 2.35 -45.79 7.27
CA SER A 318 3.25 -44.70 7.60
C SER A 318 2.44 -43.58 8.24
N LYS A 319 3.11 -42.77 9.07
CA LYS A 319 2.55 -41.51 9.56
C LYS A 319 2.08 -40.66 8.37
N LEU A 320 0.85 -40.14 8.48
CA LEU A 320 0.25 -39.25 7.49
C LEU A 320 1.01 -37.91 7.48
N THR A 321 1.18 -37.32 6.30
CA THR A 321 1.80 -36.00 6.15
C THR A 321 1.01 -35.23 5.11
N ASN A 322 0.62 -34.01 5.45
CA ASN A 322 -0.16 -33.13 4.59
C ASN A 322 0.71 -32.18 3.74
N ARG A 323 2.03 -32.14 4.01
CA ARG A 323 2.99 -31.31 3.27
C ARG A 323 3.45 -32.00 2.00
N ILE A 324 3.37 -31.27 0.91
CA ILE A 324 3.74 -31.67 -0.45
C ILE A 324 5.04 -30.97 -0.83
N ASN A 325 5.98 -31.74 -1.36
CA ASN A 325 7.31 -31.28 -1.76
C ASN A 325 7.55 -31.59 -3.25
N GLU A 326 8.73 -31.22 -3.75
CA GLU A 326 9.17 -31.45 -5.14
C GLU A 326 9.28 -32.92 -5.53
N ASP A 327 9.22 -33.86 -4.57
CA ASP A 327 9.22 -35.32 -4.79
C ASP A 327 7.80 -35.92 -4.86
N CYS A 328 6.76 -35.09 -4.75
CA CYS A 328 5.36 -35.54 -4.70
C CYS A 328 4.66 -35.31 -6.05
N ILE A 329 4.03 -36.36 -6.58
CA ILE A 329 3.24 -36.36 -7.81
C ILE A 329 1.78 -36.54 -7.47
N ILE A 330 0.94 -35.71 -8.08
CA ILE A 330 -0.51 -35.83 -7.95
C ILE A 330 -1.00 -36.81 -9.01
N LEU A 331 -1.45 -37.99 -8.57
CA LEU A 331 -1.88 -39.07 -9.46
C LEU A 331 -3.33 -38.90 -9.90
N ARG A 332 -4.23 -38.66 -8.95
CA ARG A 332 -5.67 -38.65 -9.21
C ARG A 332 -6.40 -37.75 -8.23
N ILE A 333 -7.43 -37.07 -8.73
CA ILE A 333 -8.32 -36.20 -7.96
C ILE A 333 -9.74 -36.72 -8.12
N GLN A 334 -10.47 -36.82 -7.01
CA GLN A 334 -11.88 -37.19 -6.97
C GLN A 334 -12.69 -35.97 -6.53
N SER A 335 -13.62 -35.55 -7.39
CA SER A 335 -14.60 -34.50 -7.12
C SER A 335 -15.78 -35.00 -6.29
#